data_AF-A0A482G5H9-F1
#
_entry.id   AF-A0A482G5H9-F1
#
_cell.length_a   1.000
_cell.length_b   1.000
_cell.length_c   1.000
_cell.angle_alpha   90.00
_cell.angle_beta   90.00
_cell.angle_gamma   90.00
#
_symmetry.space_group_name_H-M   'P 1'
#
loop_
_entity.id
_entity.type
_entity.pdbx_description
1 polymer ?
#
loop_
_entity_poly.entity_id
_entity_poly.type
_entity_poly.pdbx_seq_one_letter_code
_entity_poly.pdbx_strand_id
1 'polypeptide(L)'
;MKISKKIVSLLTITFLTIMLYGNTSNASTKDTLTGSGRWETAIKISQAGWTKSESAVLVNDNSIADALSATPFAKAKDVPILLTQSNKLDSRTKAELKRLGVKNVYLIGGSIALSSEIEKQLNAENISFERISGNSRYDTSLKLAEKLDREKSISKIVVVNGEKGLADAVSVGAIAAQENMPIILSDSENGTEVADNFIDSKDIEKSYVIGGTYSISNSVERSLPNATRIAGSSRSETNAKIIEEFYKDTDIKNIYVTKDGTRSKHDLIDSLAVGVLASKNGSPILLAGNKLDSSQKDVLNTK
;
A
#
# COMPACT_ATOMS: atom_id res chain seq x y z
N MET A 1 0.41 -13.93 -78.55
CA MET A 1 0.95 -12.82 -77.75
C MET A 1 0.31 -12.86 -76.37
N LYS A 2 1.12 -12.73 -75.31
CA LYS A 2 0.81 -12.94 -73.88
C LYS A 2 -0.10 -11.82 -73.29
N ILE A 3 -0.66 -12.11 -72.09
CA ILE A 3 -1.24 -11.22 -71.03
C ILE A 3 -2.73 -10.87 -71.23
N SER A 4 -3.65 -10.96 -70.25
CA SER A 4 -3.61 -11.44 -68.86
C SER A 4 -5.02 -11.70 -68.31
N LYS A 5 -5.08 -12.67 -67.39
CA LYS A 5 -6.19 -12.95 -66.46
C LYS A 5 -6.63 -11.69 -65.68
N LYS A 6 -7.94 -11.42 -65.63
CA LYS A 6 -8.58 -10.78 -64.48
C LYS A 6 -9.80 -11.62 -64.09
N ILE A 7 -9.56 -12.57 -63.21
CA ILE A 7 -10.61 -13.21 -62.42
C ILE A 7 -10.96 -12.20 -61.34
N VAL A 8 -12.17 -11.65 -61.40
CA VAL A 8 -12.77 -10.89 -60.30
C VAL A 8 -13.09 -11.93 -59.22
N SER A 9 -12.15 -12.17 -58.32
CA SER A 9 -12.41 -12.92 -57.09
C SER A 9 -13.13 -11.99 -56.14
N LEU A 10 -14.44 -12.19 -56.00
CA LEU A 10 -15.27 -11.57 -55.00
C LEU A 10 -14.79 -12.06 -53.62
N LEU A 11 -13.93 -11.28 -52.95
CA LEU A 11 -13.49 -11.55 -51.59
C LEU A 11 -14.66 -11.24 -50.65
N THR A 12 -15.45 -12.26 -50.33
CA THR A 12 -16.34 -12.22 -49.17
C THR A 12 -15.48 -12.16 -47.93
N ILE A 13 -15.30 -10.96 -47.38
CA ILE A 13 -14.73 -10.77 -46.05
C ILE A 13 -15.76 -11.35 -45.07
N THR A 14 -15.59 -12.61 -44.70
CA THR A 14 -16.23 -13.16 -43.50
C THR A 14 -15.65 -12.42 -42.31
N PHE A 15 -16.39 -11.45 -41.81
CA PHE A 15 -16.14 -10.80 -40.53
C PHE A 15 -16.34 -11.88 -39.46
N LEU A 16 -15.28 -12.59 -39.11
CA LEU A 16 -15.30 -13.53 -38.00
C LEU A 16 -15.42 -12.69 -36.73
N THR A 17 -16.63 -12.48 -36.26
CA THR A 17 -16.88 -11.95 -34.91
C THR A 17 -16.29 -12.95 -33.93
N ILE A 18 -15.04 -12.73 -33.52
CA ILE A 18 -14.50 -13.33 -32.32
C ILE A 18 -15.36 -12.76 -31.19
N MET A 19 -16.39 -13.52 -30.80
CA MET A 19 -17.02 -13.36 -29.50
C MET A 19 -15.91 -13.60 -28.49
N LEU A 20 -15.32 -12.53 -27.98
CA LEU A 20 -14.55 -12.56 -26.76
C LEU A 20 -15.54 -12.97 -25.66
N TYR A 21 -15.61 -14.27 -25.37
CA TYR A 21 -16.19 -14.74 -24.13
C TYR A 21 -15.30 -14.17 -23.02
N GLY A 22 -15.69 -13.04 -22.46
CA GLY A 22 -15.14 -12.58 -21.20
C GLY A 22 -15.45 -13.68 -20.19
N ASN A 23 -14.42 -14.41 -19.77
CA ASN A 23 -14.53 -15.29 -18.63
C ASN A 23 -14.86 -14.41 -17.44
N THR A 24 -16.11 -14.39 -17.00
CA THR A 24 -16.47 -13.79 -15.73
C THR A 24 -15.88 -14.67 -14.64
N SER A 25 -14.66 -14.35 -14.22
CA SER A 25 -14.05 -14.94 -13.03
C SER A 25 -14.82 -14.41 -11.82
N ASN A 26 -15.85 -15.14 -11.42
CA ASN A 26 -16.47 -14.90 -10.12
C ASN A 26 -15.44 -15.26 -9.03
N ALA A 27 -15.19 -14.37 -8.09
CA ALA A 27 -14.39 -14.68 -6.91
C ALA A 27 -14.98 -15.94 -6.25
N SER A 28 -14.18 -17.01 -6.16
CA SER A 28 -14.66 -18.34 -5.75
C SER A 28 -15.20 -18.34 -4.32
N THR A 29 -14.78 -17.39 -3.48
CA THR A 29 -15.29 -17.13 -2.13
C THR A 29 -15.13 -15.64 -1.79
N LYS A 30 -16.09 -15.08 -1.03
CA LYS A 30 -15.98 -13.72 -0.47
C LYS A 30 -15.78 -13.82 1.04
N ASP A 31 -14.53 -13.77 1.47
CA ASP A 31 -14.21 -13.68 2.89
C ASP A 31 -14.26 -12.22 3.35
N THR A 32 -14.94 -11.98 4.46
CA THR A 32 -15.13 -10.64 5.00
C THR A 32 -14.22 -10.43 6.21
N LEU A 33 -13.12 -9.72 6.00
CA LEU A 33 -12.17 -9.32 7.06
C LEU A 33 -12.56 -8.02 7.77
N THR A 34 -13.86 -7.70 7.85
CA THR A 34 -14.35 -6.44 8.45
C THR A 34 -15.04 -6.68 9.78
N GLY A 35 -14.82 -5.77 10.74
CA GLY A 35 -15.51 -5.75 12.02
C GLY A 35 -16.51 -4.59 12.14
N SER A 36 -16.99 -4.34 13.35
CA SER A 36 -17.88 -3.21 13.68
C SER A 36 -17.22 -1.84 13.49
N GLY A 37 -15.89 -1.79 13.47
CA GLY A 37 -15.11 -0.58 13.26
C GLY A 37 -13.65 -0.89 12.87
N ARG A 38 -12.85 0.16 12.73
CA ARG A 38 -11.44 0.08 12.26
C ARG A 38 -10.57 -0.83 13.12
N TRP A 39 -10.77 -0.83 14.44
CA TRP A 39 -10.02 -1.70 15.36
C TRP A 39 -10.35 -3.17 15.12
N GLU A 40 -11.62 -3.53 15.08
CA GLU A 40 -12.05 -4.90 14.83
C GLU A 40 -11.67 -5.38 13.43
N THR A 41 -11.71 -4.51 12.42
CA THR A 41 -11.21 -4.80 11.07
C THR A 41 -9.71 -5.12 11.11
N ALA A 42 -8.89 -4.27 11.75
CA ALA A 42 -7.45 -4.54 11.91
C ALA A 42 -7.18 -5.85 12.68
N ILE A 43 -7.99 -6.16 13.69
CA ILE A 43 -7.91 -7.41 14.45
C ILE A 43 -8.28 -8.62 13.58
N LYS A 44 -9.32 -8.55 12.76
CA LYS A 44 -9.67 -9.64 11.83
C LYS A 44 -8.59 -9.87 10.78
N ILE A 45 -7.97 -8.81 10.26
CA ILE A 45 -6.82 -8.90 9.38
C ILE A 45 -5.65 -9.60 10.09
N SER A 46 -5.36 -9.20 11.34
CA SER A 46 -4.34 -9.84 12.18
C SER A 46 -4.62 -11.34 12.38
N GLN A 47 -5.85 -11.71 12.70
CA GLN A 47 -6.27 -13.11 12.89
C GLN A 47 -6.16 -13.94 11.60
N ALA A 48 -6.40 -13.34 10.44
CA ALA A 48 -6.26 -14.00 9.15
C ALA A 48 -4.79 -14.23 8.75
N GLY A 49 -3.87 -13.34 9.14
CA GLY A 49 -2.46 -13.42 8.74
C GLY A 49 -1.51 -14.03 9.77
N TRP A 50 -1.89 -14.07 11.05
CA TRP A 50 -1.01 -14.43 12.16
C TRP A 50 -1.75 -15.21 13.25
N THR A 51 -1.35 -16.47 13.47
CA THR A 51 -1.77 -17.23 14.64
C THR A 51 -0.99 -16.81 15.89
N LYS A 52 0.28 -16.44 15.73
CA LYS A 52 1.19 -15.90 16.76
C LYS A 52 2.06 -14.80 16.13
N SER A 53 2.47 -13.81 16.92
CA SER A 53 3.51 -12.84 16.56
C SER A 53 4.16 -12.28 17.82
N GLU A 54 5.48 -12.40 17.96
CA GLU A 54 6.18 -11.83 19.13
C GLU A 54 6.30 -10.30 19.08
N SER A 55 6.02 -9.71 17.92
CA SER A 55 6.04 -8.28 17.70
C SER A 55 4.78 -7.80 16.97
N ALA A 56 4.41 -6.53 17.16
CA ALA A 56 3.35 -5.88 16.39
C ALA A 56 3.71 -4.43 16.07
N VAL A 57 3.18 -3.90 14.97
CA VAL A 57 3.20 -2.46 14.71
C VAL A 57 1.93 -1.87 15.29
N LEU A 58 2.05 -0.75 16.02
CA LEU A 58 0.93 -0.04 16.62
C LEU A 58 0.91 1.41 16.12
N VAL A 59 -0.25 1.81 15.58
CA VAL A 59 -0.42 3.13 14.96
C VAL A 59 -1.66 3.82 15.52
N ASN A 60 -1.67 5.16 15.50
CA ASN A 60 -2.83 5.94 15.91
C ASN A 60 -3.94 5.82 14.87
N ASP A 61 -5.13 5.46 15.33
CA ASP A 61 -6.33 5.27 14.54
C ASP A 61 -6.79 6.52 13.77
N ASN A 62 -6.37 7.70 14.21
CA ASN A 62 -6.69 9.00 13.63
C ASN A 62 -5.50 9.69 12.94
N SER A 63 -4.27 9.15 13.03
CA SER A 63 -3.07 9.71 12.37
C SER A 63 -2.51 8.73 11.34
N ILE A 64 -3.26 8.49 10.25
CA ILE A 64 -2.79 7.60 9.17
C ILE A 64 -1.52 8.11 8.49
N ALA A 65 -1.32 9.43 8.46
CA ALA A 65 -0.24 10.07 7.72
C ALA A 65 1.15 9.63 8.18
N ASP A 66 1.33 9.44 9.49
CA ASP A 66 2.62 9.01 10.06
C ASP A 66 2.92 7.53 9.78
N ALA A 67 1.90 6.75 9.40
CA ALA A 67 1.98 5.32 9.21
C ALA A 67 1.87 4.87 7.75
N LEU A 68 1.70 5.79 6.79
CA LEU A 68 1.56 5.47 5.36
C LEU A 68 2.72 4.61 4.82
N SER A 69 3.91 4.80 5.36
CA SER A 69 5.14 4.11 4.99
C SER A 69 5.47 2.91 5.87
N ALA A 70 4.58 2.53 6.80
CA ALA A 70 4.86 1.46 7.76
C ALA A 70 4.75 0.06 7.14
N THR A 71 3.94 -0.12 6.08
CA THR A 71 3.64 -1.44 5.51
C THR A 71 4.89 -2.23 5.07
N PRO A 72 5.86 -1.65 4.33
CA PRO A 72 7.08 -2.37 3.95
C PRO A 72 7.90 -2.84 5.15
N PHE A 73 8.10 -1.98 6.16
CA PHE A 73 8.81 -2.35 7.39
C PHE A 73 8.07 -3.44 8.18
N ALA A 74 6.75 -3.29 8.35
CA ALA A 74 5.91 -4.27 9.05
C ALA A 74 5.96 -5.63 8.34
N LYS A 75 5.97 -5.66 7.01
CA LYS A 75 6.14 -6.89 6.22
C LYS A 75 7.52 -7.49 6.38
N ALA A 76 8.58 -6.69 6.36
CA ALA A 76 9.95 -7.18 6.55
C ALA A 76 10.12 -7.86 7.92
N LYS A 77 9.42 -7.35 8.94
CA LYS A 77 9.35 -7.97 10.28
C LYS A 77 8.33 -9.12 10.39
N ASP A 78 7.51 -9.34 9.37
CA ASP A 78 6.36 -10.23 9.36
C ASP A 78 5.40 -10.03 10.55
N VAL A 79 5.00 -8.78 10.81
CA VAL A 79 4.12 -8.41 11.95
C VAL A 79 2.83 -7.73 11.49
N PRO A 80 1.71 -7.89 12.22
CA PRO A 80 0.48 -7.17 11.92
C PRO A 80 0.58 -5.69 12.29
N ILE A 81 -0.19 -4.86 11.60
CA ILE A 81 -0.45 -3.46 11.98
C ILE A 81 -1.77 -3.42 12.75
N LEU A 82 -1.71 -3.00 14.01
CA LEU A 82 -2.85 -2.81 14.89
C LEU A 82 -3.07 -1.31 15.19
N LEU A 83 -4.29 -0.98 15.58
CA LEU A 83 -4.70 0.42 15.81
C LEU A 83 -4.88 0.71 17.29
N THR A 84 -4.62 1.93 17.70
CA THR A 84 -4.89 2.43 19.06
C THR A 84 -5.33 3.89 19.02
N GLN A 85 -5.92 4.38 20.10
CA GLN A 85 -6.12 5.83 20.27
C GLN A 85 -4.81 6.50 20.69
N SER A 86 -4.71 7.82 20.57
CA SER A 86 -3.49 8.57 20.89
C SER A 86 -2.98 8.37 22.33
N ASN A 87 -3.88 8.26 23.31
CA ASN A 87 -3.55 8.19 24.73
C ASN A 87 -4.14 6.96 25.46
N LYS A 88 -4.78 6.05 24.73
CA LYS A 88 -5.44 4.88 25.31
C LYS A 88 -5.22 3.66 24.43
N LEU A 89 -4.60 2.63 25.00
CA LEU A 89 -4.50 1.32 24.40
C LEU A 89 -5.89 0.70 24.39
N ASP A 90 -6.50 0.62 23.21
CA ASP A 90 -7.85 0.08 23.06
C ASP A 90 -7.91 -1.35 23.62
N SER A 91 -8.96 -1.68 24.37
CA SER A 91 -9.07 -2.97 25.04
C SER A 91 -9.14 -4.14 24.05
N ARG A 92 -9.69 -3.91 22.84
CA ARG A 92 -9.74 -4.91 21.76
C ARG A 92 -8.33 -5.14 21.21
N THR A 93 -7.57 -4.07 20.99
CA THR A 93 -6.17 -4.17 20.56
C THR A 93 -5.31 -4.85 21.61
N LYS A 94 -5.46 -4.51 22.89
CA LYS A 94 -4.78 -5.20 23.99
C LYS A 94 -5.09 -6.70 24.02
N ALA A 95 -6.35 -7.09 23.80
CA ALA A 95 -6.72 -8.50 23.73
C ALA A 95 -6.06 -9.21 22.55
N GLU A 96 -5.94 -8.55 21.40
CA GLU A 96 -5.27 -9.12 20.23
C GLU A 96 -3.74 -9.23 20.42
N LEU A 97 -3.10 -8.23 21.04
CA LEU A 97 -1.68 -8.31 21.44
C LEU A 97 -1.42 -9.54 22.33
N LYS A 98 -2.32 -9.79 23.30
CA LYS A 98 -2.26 -10.97 24.16
C LYS A 98 -2.48 -12.27 23.39
N ARG A 99 -3.47 -12.32 22.49
CA ARG A 99 -3.75 -13.50 21.65
C ARG A 99 -2.54 -13.90 20.81
N LEU A 100 -1.88 -12.91 20.22
CA LEU A 100 -0.67 -13.10 19.40
C LEU A 100 0.57 -13.48 20.23
N GLY A 101 0.57 -13.22 21.53
CA GLY A 101 1.75 -13.38 22.39
C GLY A 101 2.83 -12.32 22.13
N VAL A 102 2.42 -11.08 21.86
CA VAL A 102 3.33 -9.97 21.58
C VAL A 102 4.14 -9.61 22.83
N LYS A 103 5.45 -9.46 22.63
CA LYS A 103 6.43 -9.00 23.63
C LYS A 103 7.01 -7.63 23.29
N ASN A 104 7.01 -7.26 22.00
CA ASN A 104 7.56 -6.00 21.52
C ASN A 104 6.58 -5.25 20.60
N VAL A 105 6.44 -3.94 20.76
CA VAL A 105 5.62 -3.11 19.89
C VAL A 105 6.45 -2.03 19.20
N TYR A 106 6.31 -1.91 17.88
CA TYR A 106 6.82 -0.77 17.13
C TYR A 106 5.76 0.33 17.08
N LEU A 107 5.98 1.41 17.83
CA LEU A 107 5.11 2.59 17.83
C LEU A 107 5.48 3.48 16.64
N ILE A 108 4.58 3.63 15.67
CA ILE A 108 4.83 4.49 14.52
C ILE A 108 4.14 5.84 14.72
N GLY A 109 4.95 6.90 14.73
CA GLY A 109 4.51 8.27 14.97
C GLY A 109 5.02 8.85 16.29
N GLY A 110 5.11 10.19 16.32
CA GLY A 110 5.64 10.93 17.46
C GLY A 110 4.69 10.93 18.68
N SER A 111 5.09 11.62 19.74
CA SER A 111 4.32 11.71 20.99
C SER A 111 2.95 12.39 20.84
N ILE A 112 2.77 13.22 19.81
CA ILE A 112 1.46 13.80 19.46
C ILE A 112 0.51 12.72 18.93
N ALA A 113 1.01 11.83 18.06
CA ALA A 113 0.23 10.73 17.52
C ALA A 113 0.00 9.65 18.57
N LEU A 114 1.04 9.25 19.30
CA LEU A 114 0.97 8.20 20.33
C LEU A 114 1.64 8.73 21.59
N SER A 115 0.87 9.19 22.57
CA SER A 115 1.39 9.84 23.76
C SER A 115 2.17 8.88 24.66
N SER A 116 2.88 9.44 25.64
CA SER A 116 3.57 8.64 26.67
C SER A 116 2.62 7.78 27.50
N GLU A 117 1.31 8.02 27.44
CA GLU A 117 0.33 7.16 28.12
C GLU A 117 0.19 5.80 27.44
N ILE A 118 0.43 5.70 26.13
CA ILE A 118 0.52 4.41 25.43
C ILE A 118 1.73 3.62 25.90
N GLU A 119 2.88 4.28 26.05
CA GLU A 119 4.12 3.67 26.54
C GLU A 119 3.94 3.10 27.95
N LYS A 120 3.30 3.86 28.85
CA LYS A 120 2.97 3.37 30.20
C LYS A 120 2.02 2.18 30.18
N GLN A 121 0.99 2.21 29.33
CA GLN A 121 0.05 1.10 29.20
C GLN A 121 0.72 -0.16 28.66
N LEU A 122 1.64 -0.04 27.69
CA LEU A 122 2.42 -1.18 27.19
C LEU A 122 3.35 -1.76 28.26
N ASN A 123 4.04 -0.90 29.02
CA ASN A 123 4.86 -1.34 30.15
C ASN A 123 4.04 -2.07 31.22
N ALA A 124 2.83 -1.59 31.53
CA ALA A 124 1.92 -2.26 32.46
C ALA A 124 1.49 -3.65 31.99
N GLU A 125 1.49 -3.90 30.68
CA GLU A 125 1.28 -5.22 30.08
C GLU A 125 2.56 -6.07 29.96
N ASN A 126 3.70 -5.57 30.45
CA ASN A 126 5.03 -6.16 30.26
C ASN A 126 5.42 -6.29 28.77
N ILE A 127 4.94 -5.38 27.93
CA ILE A 127 5.26 -5.30 26.51
C ILE A 127 6.32 -4.20 26.32
N SER A 128 7.50 -4.58 25.82
CA SER A 128 8.54 -3.63 25.44
C SER A 128 8.13 -2.88 24.17
N PHE A 129 8.70 -1.70 23.93
CA PHE A 129 8.39 -0.95 22.72
C PHE A 129 9.59 -0.22 22.14
N GLU A 130 9.56 -0.01 20.82
CA GLU A 130 10.44 0.89 20.09
C GLU A 130 9.60 1.92 19.35
N ARG A 131 9.91 3.20 19.52
CA ARG A 131 9.25 4.28 18.77
C ARG A 131 10.03 4.61 17.51
N ILE A 132 9.37 4.54 16.37
CA ILE A 132 9.89 4.94 15.06
C ILE A 132 9.12 6.20 14.65
N SER A 133 9.76 7.36 14.83
CA SER A 133 9.16 8.66 14.54
C SER A 133 10.22 9.73 14.32
N GLY A 134 9.97 10.66 13.41
CA GLY A 134 10.75 11.88 13.26
C GLY A 134 9.96 13.13 13.64
N ASN A 135 10.49 14.31 13.29
CA ASN A 135 9.84 15.59 13.59
C ASN A 135 8.60 15.82 12.71
N SER A 136 8.56 15.19 11.54
CA SER A 136 7.42 15.20 10.62
C SER A 136 7.09 13.78 10.12
N ARG A 137 6.03 13.67 9.31
CA ARG A 137 5.71 12.42 8.58
C ARG A 137 6.80 12.05 7.57
N TYR A 138 7.48 13.05 7.00
CA TYR A 138 8.56 12.88 6.06
C TYR A 138 9.78 12.24 6.76
N ASP A 139 10.17 12.79 7.92
CA ASP A 139 11.23 12.21 8.76
C ASP A 139 10.85 10.81 9.28
N THR A 140 9.58 10.59 9.61
CA THR A 140 9.09 9.27 10.03
C THR A 140 9.20 8.26 8.89
N SER A 141 8.89 8.67 7.66
CA SER A 141 9.06 7.84 6.47
C SER A 141 10.52 7.50 6.19
N LEU A 142 11.44 8.46 6.38
CA LEU A 142 12.87 8.23 6.29
C LEU A 142 13.34 7.21 7.34
N LYS A 143 12.94 7.37 8.61
CA LYS A 143 13.32 6.42 9.67
C LYS A 143 12.80 5.01 9.41
N LEU A 144 11.60 4.89 8.82
CA LEU A 144 11.07 3.61 8.38
C LEU A 144 11.88 3.02 7.22
N ALA A 145 12.34 3.85 6.28
CA ALA A 145 13.23 3.42 5.20
C ALA A 145 14.59 2.92 5.73
N GLU A 146 15.21 3.65 6.66
CA GLU A 146 16.45 3.23 7.34
C GLU A 146 16.26 1.94 8.14
N LYS A 147 15.10 1.76 8.76
CA LYS A 147 14.74 0.52 9.47
C LYS A 147 14.57 -0.65 8.51
N LEU A 148 13.92 -0.43 7.37
CA LEU A 148 13.77 -1.44 6.33
C LEU A 148 15.13 -1.84 5.74
N ASP A 149 16.01 -0.88 5.49
CA ASP A 149 17.36 -1.09 4.95
C ASP A 149 18.24 -1.99 5.84
N ARG A 150 18.00 -1.98 7.16
CA ARG A 150 18.68 -2.90 8.10
C ARG A 150 18.18 -4.34 8.00
N GLU A 151 17.00 -4.56 7.43
CA GLU A 151 16.36 -5.88 7.31
C GLU A 151 16.46 -6.44 5.89
N LYS A 152 16.51 -5.56 4.88
CA LYS A 152 16.44 -5.87 3.45
C LYS A 152 17.32 -4.90 2.68
N SER A 153 18.04 -5.40 1.68
CA SER A 153 18.74 -4.53 0.73
C SER A 153 17.74 -3.72 -0.09
N ILE A 154 18.00 -2.43 -0.23
CA ILE A 154 17.13 -1.49 -0.96
C ILE A 154 17.75 -1.18 -2.31
N SER A 155 17.12 -1.65 -3.39
CA SER A 155 17.47 -1.29 -4.78
C SER A 155 16.33 -0.58 -5.52
N LYS A 156 15.14 -0.50 -4.91
CA LYS A 156 13.98 0.19 -5.47
C LYS A 156 13.30 1.03 -4.40
N ILE A 157 12.74 2.17 -4.77
CA ILE A 157 11.98 3.04 -3.86
C ILE A 157 10.64 3.46 -4.47
N VAL A 158 9.71 3.82 -3.61
CA VAL A 158 8.45 4.45 -3.98
C VAL A 158 8.37 5.82 -3.35
N VAL A 159 8.01 6.85 -4.15
CA VAL A 159 7.81 8.22 -3.69
C VAL A 159 6.34 8.59 -3.87
N VAL A 160 5.69 9.04 -2.80
CA VAL A 160 4.28 9.47 -2.77
C VAL A 160 4.14 10.79 -2.01
N ASN A 161 3.16 11.63 -2.35
CA ASN A 161 2.95 12.86 -1.61
C ASN A 161 2.35 12.57 -0.22
N GLY A 162 2.99 13.05 0.85
CA GLY A 162 2.59 12.78 2.23
C GLY A 162 1.29 13.45 2.69
N GLU A 163 0.70 14.35 1.91
CA GLU A 163 -0.50 15.10 2.25
C GLU A 163 -1.65 14.87 1.27
N LYS A 164 -1.38 15.04 -0.02
CA LYS A 164 -2.32 14.88 -1.13
C LYS A 164 -2.39 13.44 -1.65
N GLY A 165 -1.37 12.63 -1.36
CA GLY A 165 -1.19 11.28 -1.90
C GLY A 165 -1.53 10.15 -0.93
N LEU A 166 -2.38 10.36 0.09
CA LEU A 166 -2.70 9.32 1.08
C LEU A 166 -3.26 8.04 0.44
N ALA A 167 -4.16 8.20 -0.55
CA ALA A 167 -4.74 7.07 -1.27
C ALA A 167 -3.72 6.38 -2.18
N ASP A 168 -2.81 7.14 -2.77
CA ASP A 168 -1.71 6.62 -3.59
C ASP A 168 -0.76 5.77 -2.73
N ALA A 169 -0.40 6.27 -1.54
CA ALA A 169 0.46 5.60 -0.58
C ALA A 169 -0.11 4.24 -0.11
N VAL A 170 -1.38 4.17 0.26
CA VAL A 170 -1.97 2.89 0.67
C VAL A 170 -2.26 1.96 -0.52
N SER A 171 -2.41 2.49 -1.74
CA SER A 171 -2.58 1.67 -2.95
C SER A 171 -1.31 0.89 -3.29
N VAL A 172 -0.14 1.53 -3.15
CA VAL A 172 1.16 0.93 -3.44
C VAL A 172 1.73 0.14 -2.25
N GLY A 173 1.12 0.25 -1.07
CA GLY A 173 1.62 -0.35 0.18
C GLY A 173 1.94 -1.84 0.10
N ALA A 174 1.06 -2.65 -0.50
CA ALA A 174 1.25 -4.10 -0.60
C ALA A 174 2.41 -4.48 -1.52
N ILE A 175 2.49 -3.86 -2.71
CA ILE A 175 3.58 -4.15 -3.66
C ILE A 175 4.92 -3.58 -3.18
N ALA A 176 4.92 -2.39 -2.58
CA ALA A 176 6.11 -1.84 -1.93
C ALA A 176 6.66 -2.80 -0.87
N ALA A 177 5.78 -3.39 -0.08
CA ALA A 177 6.17 -4.41 0.88
C ALA A 177 6.63 -5.74 0.27
N GLN A 178 6.06 -6.17 -0.86
CA GLN A 178 6.49 -7.39 -1.58
C GLN A 178 7.88 -7.24 -2.18
N GLU A 179 8.19 -6.07 -2.75
CA GLU A 179 9.47 -5.80 -3.42
C GLU A 179 10.51 -5.10 -2.52
N ASN A 180 10.25 -5.01 -1.20
CA ASN A 180 11.10 -4.33 -0.22
C ASN A 180 11.41 -2.87 -0.57
N MET A 181 10.46 -2.18 -1.20
CA MET A 181 10.56 -0.75 -1.52
C MET A 181 10.15 0.08 -0.31
N PRO A 182 11.04 0.93 0.25
CA PRO A 182 10.60 1.91 1.22
C PRO A 182 9.69 2.93 0.52
N ILE A 183 8.64 3.33 1.23
CA ILE A 183 7.76 4.42 0.81
C ILE A 183 8.33 5.70 1.40
N ILE A 184 8.92 6.53 0.55
CA ILE A 184 9.41 7.86 0.88
C ILE A 184 8.27 8.85 0.67
N LEU A 185 7.94 9.62 1.70
CA LEU A 185 6.93 10.66 1.59
C LEU A 185 7.60 11.94 1.07
N SER A 186 7.05 12.49 -0.01
CA SER A 186 7.44 13.81 -0.50
C SER A 186 6.51 14.89 0.06
N ASP A 187 7.06 16.05 0.35
CA ASP A 187 6.30 17.24 0.70
C ASP A 187 6.08 18.17 -0.52
N SER A 188 5.12 19.09 -0.44
CA SER A 188 4.78 19.94 -1.59
C SER A 188 5.75 21.09 -1.84
N GLU A 189 6.58 21.44 -0.87
CA GLU A 189 7.50 22.59 -0.91
C GLU A 189 8.92 22.14 -1.25
N ASN A 190 9.43 21.10 -0.57
CA ASN A 190 10.81 20.63 -0.62
C ASN A 190 10.94 19.23 -1.27
N GLY A 191 9.85 18.61 -1.72
CA GLY A 191 9.92 17.35 -2.44
C GLY A 191 10.43 16.20 -1.57
N THR A 192 11.58 15.63 -1.92
CA THR A 192 12.20 14.50 -1.18
C THR A 192 13.40 14.91 -0.35
N GLU A 193 13.68 16.20 -0.17
CA GLU A 193 14.92 16.71 0.44
C GLU A 193 15.30 15.98 1.74
N VAL A 194 14.32 15.71 2.61
CA VAL A 194 14.52 14.97 3.88
C VAL A 194 15.19 13.61 3.66
N ALA A 195 14.92 12.94 2.54
CA ALA A 195 15.41 11.60 2.22
C ALA A 195 16.52 11.57 1.16
N ASP A 196 16.93 12.71 0.58
CA ASP A 196 17.89 12.75 -0.54
C ASP A 196 19.21 12.07 -0.17
N ASN A 197 19.77 12.36 1.02
CA ASN A 197 20.99 11.69 1.49
C ASN A 197 20.85 10.16 1.60
N PHE A 198 19.67 9.68 2.00
CA PHE A 198 19.42 8.24 2.06
C PHE A 198 19.35 7.67 0.64
N ILE A 199 18.63 8.32 -0.27
CA ILE A 199 18.49 7.88 -1.67
C ILE A 199 19.86 7.85 -2.36
N ASP A 200 20.66 8.91 -2.22
CA ASP A 200 21.99 9.05 -2.85
C ASP A 200 23.03 8.08 -2.27
N SER A 201 22.83 7.61 -1.03
CA SER A 201 23.71 6.62 -0.40
C SER A 201 23.48 5.18 -0.89
N LYS A 202 22.43 4.96 -1.71
CA LYS A 202 22.00 3.64 -2.17
C LYS A 202 22.15 3.51 -3.68
N ASP A 203 22.39 2.28 -4.13
CA ASP A 203 22.38 1.94 -5.54
C ASP A 203 20.93 1.68 -5.99
N ILE A 204 20.15 2.76 -6.09
CA ILE A 204 18.75 2.66 -6.47
C ILE A 204 18.63 2.43 -7.99
N GLU A 205 18.30 1.20 -8.34
CA GLU A 205 18.04 0.77 -9.71
C GLU A 205 16.74 1.34 -10.27
N LYS A 206 15.73 1.60 -9.42
CA LYS A 206 14.42 2.09 -9.86
C LYS A 206 13.71 2.94 -8.80
N SER A 207 13.19 4.09 -9.22
CA SER A 207 12.27 4.89 -8.40
C SER A 207 10.88 4.92 -9.04
N TYR A 208 9.84 4.70 -8.24
CA TYR A 208 8.45 4.86 -8.69
C TYR A 208 7.84 6.09 -8.06
N VAL A 209 7.33 7.01 -8.88
CA VAL A 209 6.61 8.20 -8.41
C VAL A 209 5.11 7.92 -8.54
N ILE A 210 4.40 7.74 -7.42
CA ILE A 210 2.97 7.43 -7.45
C ILE A 210 2.17 8.70 -7.19
N GLY A 211 1.39 9.09 -8.20
CA GLY A 211 0.57 10.30 -8.16
C GLY A 211 0.90 11.30 -9.28
N GLY A 212 -0.11 12.08 -9.67
CA GLY A 212 -0.01 13.05 -10.74
C GLY A 212 0.89 14.25 -10.39
N THR A 213 1.17 15.08 -11.40
CA THR A 213 2.04 16.26 -11.28
C THR A 213 1.51 17.34 -10.34
N TYR A 214 0.19 17.33 -10.08
CA TYR A 214 -0.45 18.17 -9.06
C TYR A 214 -0.02 17.81 -7.63
N SER A 215 0.27 16.53 -7.37
CA SER A 215 0.69 16.04 -6.06
C SER A 215 2.21 16.00 -5.92
N ILE A 216 2.92 15.60 -6.98
CA ILE A 216 4.38 15.46 -6.98
C ILE A 216 4.92 16.09 -8.26
N SER A 217 5.71 17.15 -8.15
CA SER A 217 6.20 17.89 -9.31
C SER A 217 7.08 17.05 -10.24
N ASN A 218 7.28 17.53 -11.47
CA ASN A 218 8.24 16.94 -12.40
C ASN A 218 9.70 17.13 -11.95
N SER A 219 9.99 18.12 -11.09
CA SER A 219 11.33 18.30 -10.55
C SER A 219 11.70 17.18 -9.61
N VAL A 220 10.79 16.76 -8.71
CA VAL A 220 10.98 15.60 -7.83
C VAL A 220 11.21 14.32 -8.64
N GLU A 221 10.43 14.09 -9.70
CA GLU A 221 10.65 12.90 -10.55
C GLU A 221 12.03 12.91 -11.23
N ARG A 222 12.50 14.08 -11.68
CA ARG A 222 13.81 14.19 -12.35
C ARG A 222 15.00 14.12 -11.40
N SER A 223 14.82 14.41 -10.11
CA SER A 223 15.89 14.26 -9.11
C SER A 223 16.09 12.81 -8.68
N LEU A 224 15.12 11.93 -8.94
CA LEU A 224 15.16 10.54 -8.50
C LEU A 224 15.86 9.62 -9.52
N PRO A 225 16.64 8.63 -9.05
CA PRO A 225 17.33 7.68 -9.93
C PRO A 225 16.35 6.77 -10.66
N ASN A 226 16.50 6.68 -12.00
CA ASN A 226 15.68 5.86 -12.92
C ASN A 226 14.16 5.95 -12.64
N ALA A 227 13.65 7.17 -12.46
CA ALA A 227 12.28 7.38 -12.05
C ALA A 227 11.25 6.98 -13.13
N THR A 228 10.10 6.48 -12.69
CA THR A 228 8.92 6.27 -13.53
C THR A 228 7.67 6.64 -12.76
N ARG A 229 6.86 7.52 -13.33
CA ARG A 229 5.59 7.94 -12.73
C ARG A 229 4.45 6.99 -13.08
N ILE A 230 3.66 6.64 -12.06
CA ILE A 230 2.39 5.92 -12.19
C ILE A 230 1.30 6.82 -11.61
N ALA A 231 0.40 7.30 -12.46
CA ALA A 231 -0.64 8.25 -12.06
C ALA A 231 -1.89 8.13 -12.93
N GLY A 232 -3.06 8.20 -12.30
CA GLY A 232 -4.35 8.39 -12.94
C GLY A 232 -4.94 9.78 -12.69
N SER A 233 -6.06 10.07 -13.34
CA SER A 233 -6.87 11.27 -13.09
C SER A 233 -7.63 11.21 -11.76
N SER A 234 -7.79 10.01 -11.20
CA SER A 234 -8.43 9.74 -9.91
C SER A 234 -7.61 8.73 -9.10
N ARG A 235 -7.89 8.66 -7.79
CA ARG A 235 -7.29 7.63 -6.90
C ARG A 235 -7.58 6.21 -7.38
N SER A 236 -8.77 5.96 -7.93
CA SER A 236 -9.18 4.66 -8.46
C SER A 236 -8.41 4.33 -9.74
N GLU A 237 -8.15 5.31 -10.60
CA GLU A 237 -7.37 5.13 -11.81
C GLU A 237 -5.86 4.95 -11.49
N THR A 238 -5.31 5.69 -10.52
CA THR A 238 -3.95 5.43 -10.03
C THR A 238 -3.87 4.02 -9.44
N ASN A 239 -4.86 3.60 -8.65
CA ASN A 239 -4.93 2.24 -8.10
C ASN A 239 -4.99 1.17 -9.20
N ALA A 240 -5.78 1.37 -10.25
CA ALA A 240 -5.82 0.47 -11.40
C ALA A 240 -4.46 0.37 -12.11
N LYS A 241 -3.78 1.50 -12.34
CA LYS A 241 -2.46 1.56 -12.98
C LYS A 241 -1.35 0.90 -12.15
N ILE A 242 -1.42 1.00 -10.82
CA ILE A 242 -0.52 0.25 -9.92
C ILE A 242 -0.74 -1.26 -10.11
N ILE A 243 -2.00 -1.71 -10.13
CA ILE A 243 -2.31 -3.13 -10.34
C ILE A 243 -1.84 -3.58 -11.73
N GLU A 244 -2.05 -2.75 -12.76
CA GLU A 244 -1.62 -3.03 -14.12
C GLU A 244 -0.10 -3.20 -14.21
N GLU A 245 0.66 -2.23 -13.70
CA GLU A 245 2.13 -2.25 -13.80
C GLU A 245 2.76 -3.42 -13.05
N PHE A 246 2.35 -3.63 -11.80
CA PHE A 246 3.05 -4.55 -10.90
C PHE A 246 2.48 -5.97 -10.89
N TYR A 247 1.27 -6.16 -11.39
CA TYR A 247 0.62 -7.47 -11.46
C TYR A 247 0.27 -7.86 -12.90
N LYS A 248 0.89 -7.25 -13.93
CA LYS A 248 0.72 -7.61 -15.35
C LYS A 248 0.91 -9.10 -15.62
N ASP A 249 1.98 -9.66 -15.09
CA ASP A 249 2.41 -11.04 -15.34
C ASP A 249 2.05 -11.99 -14.18
N THR A 250 1.15 -11.55 -13.29
CA THR A 250 0.73 -12.29 -12.10
C THR A 250 -0.68 -12.82 -12.29
N ASP A 251 -0.86 -14.13 -12.15
CA ASP A 251 -2.17 -14.77 -12.01
C ASP A 251 -2.73 -14.47 -10.60
N ILE A 252 -3.57 -13.45 -10.52
CA ILE A 252 -4.03 -12.89 -9.24
C ILE A 252 -5.05 -13.83 -8.61
N LYS A 253 -4.64 -14.55 -7.56
CA LYS A 253 -5.51 -15.48 -6.82
C LYS A 253 -6.48 -14.79 -5.86
N ASN A 254 -6.08 -13.67 -5.28
CA ASN A 254 -6.88 -12.92 -4.32
C ASN A 254 -6.69 -11.42 -4.52
N ILE A 255 -7.71 -10.64 -4.17
CA ILE A 255 -7.67 -9.17 -4.17
C ILE A 255 -8.27 -8.68 -2.86
N TYR A 256 -7.59 -7.76 -2.19
CA TYR A 256 -8.12 -7.11 -0.99
C TYR A 256 -8.83 -5.83 -1.37
N VAL A 257 -10.15 -5.79 -1.19
CA VAL A 257 -10.95 -4.61 -1.51
C VAL A 257 -11.17 -3.78 -0.25
N THR A 258 -10.77 -2.52 -0.27
CA THR A 258 -10.95 -1.58 0.84
C THR A 258 -11.60 -0.29 0.35
N LYS A 259 -12.02 0.56 1.29
CA LYS A 259 -12.62 1.85 0.95
C LYS A 259 -11.57 2.79 0.36
N ASP A 260 -11.99 3.57 -0.64
CA ASP A 260 -11.11 4.48 -1.37
C ASP A 260 -10.75 5.78 -0.64
N GLY A 261 -11.35 6.06 0.51
CA GLY A 261 -11.12 7.30 1.26
C GLY A 261 -11.77 8.55 0.68
N THR A 262 -12.69 8.43 -0.29
CA THR A 262 -13.32 9.60 -0.93
C THR A 262 -14.30 10.29 0.01
N ARG A 263 -14.99 9.53 0.87
CA ARG A 263 -15.89 10.07 1.91
C ARG A 263 -15.11 10.67 3.09
N SER A 264 -14.04 10.00 3.50
CA SER A 264 -13.18 10.44 4.59
C SER A 264 -11.79 9.84 4.41
N LYS A 265 -10.74 10.64 4.60
CA LYS A 265 -9.35 10.13 4.61
C LYS A 265 -9.12 9.03 5.64
N HIS A 266 -9.94 8.98 6.70
CA HIS A 266 -9.86 7.94 7.74
C HIS A 266 -10.34 6.57 7.25
N ASP A 267 -11.08 6.49 6.13
CA ASP A 267 -11.49 5.20 5.55
C ASP A 267 -10.29 4.46 4.91
N LEU A 268 -9.15 5.13 4.68
CA LEU A 268 -7.93 4.51 4.16
C LEU A 268 -7.19 3.66 5.22
N ILE A 269 -7.58 3.74 6.50
CA ILE A 269 -6.90 3.02 7.58
C ILE A 269 -7.01 1.50 7.42
N ASP A 270 -8.11 1.02 6.82
CA ASP A 270 -8.31 -0.40 6.54
C ASP A 270 -7.31 -0.89 5.46
N SER A 271 -7.02 -0.04 4.45
CA SER A 271 -6.00 -0.30 3.43
C SER A 271 -4.60 -0.40 4.03
N LEU A 272 -4.27 0.50 4.96
CA LEU A 272 -3.00 0.44 5.69
C LEU A 272 -2.89 -0.88 6.48
N ALA A 273 -3.93 -1.24 7.23
CA ALA A 273 -3.93 -2.44 8.07
C ALA A 273 -3.80 -3.73 7.24
N VAL A 274 -4.51 -3.82 6.11
CA VAL A 274 -4.50 -5.02 5.26
C VAL A 274 -3.24 -5.14 4.42
N GLY A 275 -2.47 -4.06 4.24
CA GLY A 275 -1.35 -4.06 3.30
C GLY A 275 -0.27 -5.11 3.59
N VAL A 276 -0.03 -5.44 4.86
CA VAL A 276 0.93 -6.50 5.22
C VAL A 276 0.40 -7.88 4.84
N LEU A 277 -0.89 -8.15 5.09
CA LEU A 277 -1.53 -9.41 4.71
C LEU A 277 -1.65 -9.56 3.19
N ALA A 278 -2.03 -8.49 2.50
CA ALA A 278 -2.07 -8.44 1.04
C ALA A 278 -0.70 -8.73 0.43
N SER A 279 0.35 -8.10 0.99
CA SER A 279 1.74 -8.37 0.63
C SER A 279 2.12 -9.84 0.84
N LYS A 280 1.83 -10.43 2.02
CA LYS A 280 2.09 -11.86 2.32
C LYS A 280 1.43 -12.80 1.31
N ASN A 281 0.25 -12.45 0.81
CA ASN A 281 -0.53 -13.28 -0.09
C ASN A 281 -0.28 -12.97 -1.57
N GLY A 282 0.75 -12.19 -1.92
CA GLY A 282 1.04 -11.87 -3.32
C GLY A 282 -0.10 -11.10 -4.01
N SER A 283 -0.92 -10.37 -3.23
CA SER A 283 -2.22 -9.86 -3.68
C SER A 283 -2.25 -8.32 -3.68
N PRO A 284 -2.89 -7.69 -4.68
CA PRO A 284 -3.06 -6.24 -4.67
C PRO A 284 -4.12 -5.77 -3.67
N ILE A 285 -4.07 -4.47 -3.37
CA ILE A 285 -5.15 -3.74 -2.70
C ILE A 285 -5.93 -2.97 -3.77
N LEU A 286 -7.24 -3.20 -3.84
CA LEU A 286 -8.16 -2.47 -4.70
C LEU A 286 -8.93 -1.44 -3.86
N LEU A 287 -8.72 -0.16 -4.15
CA LEU A 287 -9.46 0.94 -3.50
C LEU A 287 -10.80 1.15 -4.19
N ALA A 288 -11.92 0.87 -3.51
CA ALA A 288 -13.25 0.98 -4.07
C ALA A 288 -14.11 2.05 -3.38
N GLY A 289 -14.77 2.87 -4.18
CA GLY A 289 -15.86 3.74 -3.75
C GLY A 289 -17.19 2.99 -3.68
N ASN A 290 -18.29 3.65 -4.06
CA ASN A 290 -19.61 2.98 -4.17
C ASN A 290 -19.67 1.93 -5.30
N LYS A 291 -18.80 2.08 -6.30
CA LYS A 291 -18.65 1.20 -7.46
C LYS A 291 -17.19 1.24 -7.93
N LEU A 292 -16.76 0.22 -8.66
CA LEU A 292 -15.47 0.24 -9.35
C LEU A 292 -15.53 1.15 -10.57
N ASP A 293 -14.43 1.88 -10.80
CA ASP A 293 -14.23 2.65 -12.02
C ASP A 293 -13.95 1.73 -13.21
N SER A 294 -14.10 2.24 -14.44
CA SER A 294 -13.90 1.43 -15.66
C SER A 294 -12.48 0.88 -15.73
N SER A 295 -11.46 1.69 -15.47
CA SER A 295 -10.05 1.26 -15.45
C SER A 295 -9.79 0.14 -14.45
N GLN A 296 -10.45 0.15 -13.29
CA GLN A 296 -10.36 -0.93 -12.31
C GLN A 296 -11.04 -2.21 -12.81
N LYS A 297 -12.17 -2.11 -13.50
CA LYS A 297 -12.80 -3.30 -14.11
C LYS A 297 -11.94 -3.87 -15.23
N ASP A 298 -11.39 -3.00 -16.07
CA ASP A 298 -10.59 -3.39 -17.22
C ASP A 298 -9.32 -4.12 -16.75
N VAL A 299 -8.58 -3.58 -15.79
CA VAL A 299 -7.39 -4.27 -15.26
C VAL A 299 -7.74 -5.62 -14.66
N LEU A 300 -8.85 -5.75 -13.92
CA LEU A 300 -9.27 -7.01 -13.31
C LEU A 300 -9.73 -8.05 -14.32
N ASN A 301 -10.30 -7.64 -15.45
CA ASN A 301 -10.70 -8.56 -16.52
C ASN A 301 -9.51 -9.14 -17.30
N THR A 302 -8.30 -8.60 -17.11
CA THR A 302 -7.07 -9.11 -17.73
C THR A 302 -6.30 -10.09 -16.85
N LYS A 303 -6.80 -10.40 -15.64
CA LYS A 303 -6.12 -11.22 -14.63
C LYS A 303 -6.73 -12.59 -14.47
#